data_AF-A0A533Z5M4-F1
#
_entry.id   AF-A0A533Z5M4-F1
#
_cell.length_a   1.000
_cell.length_b   1.000
_cell.length_c   1.000
_cell.angle_alpha   90.00
_cell.angle_beta   90.00
_cell.angle_gamma   90.00
#
_symmetry.space_group_name_H-M   'P 1'
#
loop_
_entity.id
_entity.type
_entity.pdbx_description
1 polymer ?
#
loop_
_entity_poly.entity_id
_entity_poly.type
_entity_poly.pdbx_seq_one_letter_code
_entity_poly.pdbx_strand_id
1 'polypeptide(L)'
;MEKKLSTWNLAVRALRVMALACGLSLASIDVWASPISTDFSVDSRGTYLLGNSEYNAQPALSIDLVSLGFSGGDFIYLQQVGNYQFSIYNDANGNPFPDTATDMIGVFSSSAVFLDLSALHRVPDAIDAGTTPFVTQNTMFGGMATDIPEDYYISGTGMAIQIPFQAHYLFVAANDQFYSDNFDPDHNYGVRVAPVPEPASLLLLSTGLAGLALWRRRKTISA
;
A
#
# COMPACT_ATOMS: atom_id res chain seq x y z
N MET A 1 17.93 13.80 -71.75
CA MET A 1 16.94 14.45 -70.87
C MET A 1 16.28 13.42 -69.92
N GLU A 2 17.06 12.48 -69.35
CA GLU A 2 16.52 11.26 -68.70
C GLU A 2 16.93 11.06 -67.23
N LYS A 3 17.81 11.89 -66.66
CA LYS A 3 18.31 11.67 -65.27
C LYS A 3 17.36 12.08 -64.15
N LYS A 4 16.23 12.75 -64.42
CA LYS A 4 15.33 13.29 -63.39
C LYS A 4 14.29 12.29 -62.82
N LEU A 5 14.03 11.16 -63.50
CA LEU A 5 13.03 10.18 -63.05
C LEU A 5 13.54 9.17 -62.01
N SER A 6 14.86 9.06 -61.82
CA SER A 6 15.49 8.09 -60.91
C SER A 6 15.44 8.52 -59.43
N THR A 7 15.63 9.81 -59.15
CA THR A 7 15.68 10.36 -57.79
C THR A 7 14.31 10.42 -57.11
N TRP A 8 13.24 10.58 -57.89
CA TRP A 8 11.86 10.57 -57.37
C TRP A 8 11.43 9.19 -56.83
N ASN A 9 11.87 8.10 -57.47
CA ASN A 9 11.52 6.76 -57.03
C ASN A 9 12.27 6.32 -55.75
N LEU A 10 13.47 6.85 -55.50
CA LEU A 10 14.18 6.65 -54.23
C LEU A 10 13.53 7.43 -53.07
N ALA A 11 13.13 8.68 -53.32
CA ALA A 11 12.47 9.51 -52.30
C ALA A 11 11.11 8.93 -51.86
N VAL A 12 10.33 8.40 -52.81
CA VAL A 12 9.02 7.77 -52.51
C VAL A 12 9.18 6.42 -51.80
N ARG A 13 10.26 5.67 -52.07
CA ARG A 13 10.57 4.42 -51.34
C ARG A 13 11.08 4.67 -49.92
N ALA A 14 11.89 5.71 -49.71
CA ALA A 14 12.33 6.12 -48.37
C ALA A 14 11.16 6.63 -47.51
N LEU A 15 10.20 7.35 -48.10
CA LEU A 15 9.01 7.82 -47.39
C LEU A 15 8.08 6.67 -46.96
N ARG A 16 8.00 5.59 -47.75
CA ARG A 16 7.18 4.41 -47.42
C ARG A 16 7.81 3.51 -46.37
N VAL A 17 9.15 3.43 -46.30
CA VAL A 17 9.85 2.69 -45.23
C VAL A 17 9.82 3.47 -43.90
N MET A 18 9.83 4.81 -43.93
CA MET A 18 9.61 5.61 -42.72
C MET A 18 8.15 5.59 -42.23
N ALA A 19 7.16 5.51 -43.13
CA ALA A 19 5.76 5.39 -42.72
C ALA A 19 5.42 4.01 -42.12
N LEU A 20 6.12 2.93 -42.52
CA LEU A 20 5.94 1.60 -41.93
C LEU A 20 6.66 1.43 -40.57
N ALA A 21 7.71 2.21 -40.31
CA ALA A 21 8.41 2.19 -39.03
C ALA A 21 7.74 3.07 -37.94
N CYS A 22 6.81 3.96 -38.32
CA CYS A 22 6.02 4.74 -37.37
C CYS A 22 4.66 4.10 -37.00
N GLY A 23 4.26 3.00 -37.66
CA GLY A 23 2.91 2.44 -37.56
C GLY A 23 2.71 1.30 -36.54
N LEU A 24 3.75 0.86 -35.82
CA LEU A 24 3.70 -0.31 -34.94
C LEU A 24 4.30 -0.01 -33.55
N SER A 25 3.73 0.98 -32.88
CA SER A 25 3.78 1.05 -31.42
C SER A 25 2.63 1.91 -30.90
N LEU A 26 1.40 1.52 -31.25
CA LEU A 26 0.30 1.69 -30.30
C LEU A 26 0.55 0.67 -29.18
N ALA A 27 1.58 0.91 -28.38
CA ALA A 27 1.53 0.43 -27.01
C ALA A 27 0.28 1.09 -26.46
N SER A 28 -0.73 0.29 -26.10
CA SER A 28 -1.75 0.72 -25.17
C SER A 28 -0.99 1.34 -24.01
N ILE A 29 -0.95 2.67 -23.96
CA ILE A 29 -0.67 3.38 -22.74
C ILE A 29 -1.93 3.10 -21.95
N ASP A 30 -1.94 1.95 -21.28
CA ASP A 30 -2.82 1.75 -20.16
C ASP A 30 -2.43 2.90 -19.23
N VAL A 31 -3.26 3.93 -19.20
CA VAL A 31 -3.19 4.97 -18.19
C VAL A 31 -3.69 4.27 -16.95
N TRP A 32 -2.84 3.45 -16.34
CA TRP A 32 -3.04 2.98 -14.98
C TRP A 32 -3.17 4.27 -14.17
N ALA A 33 -4.37 4.54 -13.66
CA ALA A 33 -4.56 5.64 -12.75
C ALA A 33 -3.52 5.44 -11.64
N SER A 34 -2.62 6.42 -11.47
CA SER A 34 -1.65 6.33 -10.39
C SER A 34 -2.41 6.10 -9.10
N PRO A 35 -1.99 5.15 -8.24
CA PRO A 35 -2.68 4.90 -6.99
C PRO A 35 -2.86 6.24 -6.27
N ILE A 36 -4.09 6.54 -5.85
CA ILE A 36 -4.37 7.81 -5.18
C ILE A 36 -4.25 7.57 -3.68
N SER A 37 -3.69 8.55 -2.96
CA SER A 37 -3.73 8.55 -1.50
C SER A 37 -5.17 8.43 -1.04
N THR A 38 -5.47 7.38 -0.29
CA THR A 38 -6.82 7.05 0.19
C THR A 38 -6.79 6.90 1.69
N ASP A 39 -7.73 7.56 2.36
CA ASP A 39 -7.93 7.44 3.81
C ASP A 39 -9.10 6.48 4.06
N PHE A 40 -8.89 5.51 4.94
CA PHE A 40 -9.89 4.55 5.37
C PHE A 40 -10.20 4.78 6.84
N SER A 41 -11.47 4.88 7.18
CA SER A 41 -11.92 4.86 8.57
C SER A 41 -11.73 3.45 9.15
N VAL A 42 -11.23 3.38 10.38
CA VAL A 42 -11.00 2.13 11.11
C VAL A 42 -11.93 2.12 12.31
N ASP A 43 -12.74 1.06 12.48
CA ASP A 43 -13.45 0.85 13.75
C ASP A 43 -12.41 0.49 14.81
N SER A 44 -12.27 1.29 15.85
CA SER A 44 -11.27 1.07 16.92
C SER A 44 -11.53 -0.22 17.72
N ARG A 45 -12.72 -0.81 17.61
CA ARG A 45 -13.06 -2.13 18.16
C ARG A 45 -12.73 -3.28 17.20
N GLY A 46 -12.29 -2.97 15.99
CA GLY A 46 -11.90 -3.93 14.97
C GLY A 46 -10.53 -4.52 15.27
N THR A 47 -10.42 -5.85 15.27
CA THR A 47 -9.15 -6.55 15.47
C THR A 47 -9.02 -7.82 14.64
N TYR A 48 -7.78 -8.15 14.27
CA TYR A 48 -7.37 -9.44 13.73
C TYR A 48 -6.61 -10.28 14.77
N LEU A 49 -6.34 -9.74 15.95
CA LEU A 49 -5.71 -10.48 17.03
C LEU A 49 -6.71 -11.42 17.72
N LEU A 50 -6.18 -12.42 18.40
CA LEU A 50 -6.94 -13.23 19.34
C LEU A 50 -7.58 -12.33 20.40
N GLY A 51 -8.87 -12.50 20.62
CA GLY A 51 -9.62 -11.83 21.68
C GLY A 51 -10.06 -12.82 22.77
N ASN A 52 -10.25 -12.31 23.98
CA ASN A 52 -10.81 -13.09 25.08
C ASN A 52 -11.76 -12.25 25.93
N SER A 53 -12.94 -12.79 26.22
CA SER A 53 -14.04 -12.07 26.90
C SER A 53 -14.55 -10.83 26.14
N GLU A 54 -14.29 -10.73 24.85
CA GLU A 54 -14.79 -9.68 23.98
C GLU A 54 -16.31 -9.83 23.79
N TYR A 55 -17.06 -8.75 23.94
CA TYR A 55 -18.54 -8.76 23.82
C TYR A 55 -19.05 -8.04 22.57
N ASN A 56 -18.26 -7.18 21.95
CA ASN A 56 -18.65 -6.48 20.72
C ASN A 56 -17.43 -6.15 19.82
N ALA A 57 -16.27 -6.78 20.02
CA ALA A 57 -15.14 -6.67 19.11
C ALA A 57 -15.57 -7.01 17.68
N GLN A 58 -15.05 -6.27 16.71
CA GLN A 58 -15.35 -6.44 15.29
C GLN A 58 -14.14 -7.08 14.57
N PRO A 59 -14.32 -7.66 13.39
CA PRO A 59 -13.19 -7.95 12.51
C PRO A 59 -12.44 -6.65 12.17
N ALA A 60 -11.11 -6.74 12.04
CA ALA A 60 -10.29 -5.63 11.57
C ALA A 60 -10.69 -5.15 10.17
N LEU A 61 -10.35 -3.91 9.85
CA LEU A 61 -10.51 -3.40 8.49
C LEU A 61 -9.66 -4.23 7.53
N SER A 62 -10.28 -4.74 6.47
CA SER A 62 -9.62 -5.44 5.37
C SER A 62 -9.62 -4.55 4.12
N ILE A 63 -8.42 -4.16 3.66
CA ILE A 63 -8.23 -3.33 2.47
C ILE A 63 -7.78 -4.23 1.32
N ASP A 64 -8.53 -4.25 0.22
CA ASP A 64 -8.15 -4.91 -1.04
C ASP A 64 -7.14 -4.03 -1.79
N LEU A 65 -5.86 -4.42 -1.75
CA LEU A 65 -4.75 -3.67 -2.34
C LEU A 65 -4.84 -3.64 -3.86
N VAL A 66 -5.33 -4.73 -4.47
CA VAL A 66 -5.48 -4.84 -5.93
C VAL A 66 -6.55 -3.87 -6.43
N SER A 67 -7.63 -3.69 -5.66
CA SER A 67 -8.68 -2.70 -5.96
C SER A 67 -8.16 -1.26 -5.97
N LEU A 68 -7.06 -0.98 -5.24
CA LEU A 68 -6.38 0.32 -5.20
C LEU A 68 -5.29 0.46 -6.27
N GLY A 69 -5.08 -0.58 -7.09
CA GLY A 69 -4.06 -0.60 -8.12
C GLY A 69 -2.66 -0.94 -7.61
N PHE A 70 -2.52 -1.46 -6.39
CA PHE A 70 -1.26 -1.96 -5.87
C PHE A 70 -1.09 -3.46 -6.13
N SER A 71 0.15 -3.91 -6.17
CA SER A 71 0.53 -5.32 -6.35
C SER A 71 1.71 -5.69 -5.44
N GLY A 72 1.88 -6.99 -5.21
CA GLY A 72 3.05 -7.51 -4.49
C GLY A 72 4.36 -7.04 -5.13
N GLY A 73 5.25 -6.49 -4.31
CA GLY A 73 6.50 -5.86 -4.72
C GLY A 73 6.47 -4.33 -4.75
N ASP A 74 5.29 -3.71 -4.81
CA ASP A 74 5.16 -2.25 -4.75
C ASP A 74 5.52 -1.71 -3.36
N PHE A 75 6.00 -0.47 -3.32
CA PHE A 75 6.12 0.28 -2.08
C PHE A 75 4.91 1.17 -1.88
N ILE A 76 4.30 1.06 -0.70
CA ILE A 76 3.21 1.92 -0.26
C ILE A 76 3.60 2.69 0.99
N TYR A 77 3.02 3.87 1.12
CA TYR A 77 3.09 4.67 2.32
C TYR A 77 1.85 4.39 3.16
N LEU A 78 2.08 3.97 4.41
CA LEU A 78 1.06 3.76 5.42
C LEU A 78 1.22 4.80 6.52
N GLN A 79 0.12 5.38 6.97
CA GLN A 79 0.13 6.31 8.09
C GLN A 79 -1.15 6.16 8.91
N GLN A 80 -0.99 5.98 10.22
CA GLN A 80 -2.12 6.11 11.14
C GLN A 80 -2.57 7.58 11.18
N VAL A 81 -3.87 7.80 11.11
CA VAL A 81 -4.49 9.13 11.19
C VAL A 81 -5.61 9.11 12.24
N GLY A 82 -5.85 10.28 12.85
CA GLY A 82 -6.85 10.41 13.91
C GLY A 82 -6.41 9.84 15.26
N ASN A 83 -7.37 9.50 16.10
CA ASN A 83 -7.22 8.99 17.46
C ASN A 83 -8.49 8.27 17.91
N TYR A 84 -8.39 7.51 19.00
CA TYR A 84 -9.52 6.91 19.68
C TYR A 84 -9.34 6.95 21.20
N GLN A 85 -10.35 6.47 21.93
CA GLN A 85 -10.34 6.20 23.36
C GLN A 85 -10.20 4.70 23.60
N PHE A 86 -9.27 4.31 24.47
CA PHE A 86 -9.09 2.92 24.93
C PHE A 86 -10.33 2.35 25.65
N SER A 87 -11.25 3.20 26.10
CA SER A 87 -12.42 2.72 26.83
C SER A 87 -13.55 3.74 26.82
N ILE A 88 -14.79 3.26 26.68
CA ILE A 88 -16.02 4.02 26.98
C ILE A 88 -16.24 4.27 28.48
N TYR A 89 -15.49 3.59 29.34
CA TYR A 89 -15.63 3.71 30.79
C TYR A 89 -14.78 4.86 31.33
N ASN A 90 -14.81 5.06 32.65
CA ASN A 90 -13.90 5.99 33.32
C ASN A 90 -12.65 5.25 33.80
N ASP A 91 -11.53 5.97 33.87
CA ASP A 91 -10.29 5.51 34.48
C ASP A 91 -10.47 5.21 35.99
N ALA A 92 -9.42 4.71 36.63
CA ALA A 92 -9.43 4.39 38.05
C ALA A 92 -9.72 5.59 38.98
N ASN A 93 -9.60 6.81 38.48
CA ASN A 93 -9.88 8.05 39.22
C ASN A 93 -11.26 8.64 38.89
N GLY A 94 -12.04 7.99 38.02
CA GLY A 94 -13.36 8.45 37.60
C GLY A 94 -13.35 9.47 36.46
N ASN A 95 -12.22 9.69 35.79
CA ASN A 95 -12.15 10.55 34.61
C ASN A 95 -12.46 9.74 33.34
N PRO A 96 -13.13 10.31 32.33
CA PRO A 96 -13.28 9.64 31.03
C PRO A 96 -11.90 9.41 30.38
N PHE A 97 -11.75 8.34 29.62
CA PHE A 97 -10.53 8.13 28.85
C PHE A 97 -10.38 9.24 27.79
N PRO A 98 -9.16 9.78 27.62
CA PRO A 98 -8.92 10.82 26.63
C PRO A 98 -8.93 10.22 25.21
N ASP A 99 -9.51 10.97 24.27
CA ASP A 99 -9.46 10.64 22.85
C ASP A 99 -8.10 11.02 22.28
N THR A 100 -7.11 10.15 22.49
CA THR A 100 -5.69 10.45 22.21
C THR A 100 -4.87 9.21 21.84
N ALA A 101 -5.47 8.01 21.90
CA ALA A 101 -4.80 6.78 21.52
C ALA A 101 -4.60 6.76 19.99
N THR A 102 -3.39 6.41 19.56
CA THR A 102 -3.01 6.42 18.13
C THR A 102 -2.38 5.11 17.69
N ASP A 103 -2.31 4.11 18.58
CA ASP A 103 -1.65 2.85 18.31
C ASP A 103 -2.38 2.07 17.21
N MET A 104 -1.66 1.67 16.18
CA MET A 104 -2.18 0.92 15.04
C MET A 104 -1.20 -0.16 14.61
N ILE A 105 -1.73 -1.33 14.30
CA ILE A 105 -0.99 -2.48 13.79
C ILE A 105 -1.59 -2.94 12.47
N GLY A 106 -0.76 -3.62 11.67
CA GLY A 106 -1.21 -4.20 10.41
C GLY A 106 -0.53 -5.52 10.10
N VAL A 107 -1.18 -6.27 9.23
CA VAL A 107 -0.68 -7.55 8.69
C VAL A 107 -1.11 -7.68 7.23
N PHE A 108 -0.19 -8.11 6.37
CA PHE A 108 -0.49 -8.42 4.97
C PHE A 108 -1.02 -9.84 4.82
N SER A 109 -1.84 -10.10 3.81
CA SER A 109 -2.40 -11.42 3.55
C SER A 109 -2.69 -11.66 2.07
N SER A 110 -2.68 -12.93 1.65
CA SER A 110 -3.13 -13.33 0.31
C SER A 110 -4.66 -13.44 0.17
N SER A 111 -5.39 -13.47 1.29
CA SER A 111 -6.86 -13.59 1.32
C SER A 111 -7.52 -12.63 2.33
N ALA A 112 -8.81 -12.35 2.14
CA ALA A 112 -9.64 -11.54 3.04
C ALA A 112 -10.27 -12.36 4.19
N VAL A 113 -9.74 -13.55 4.48
CA VAL A 113 -10.37 -14.49 5.43
C VAL A 113 -10.05 -14.13 6.87
N PHE A 114 -11.09 -14.15 7.71
CA PHE A 114 -10.99 -14.13 9.17
C PHE A 114 -11.41 -15.47 9.76
N LEU A 115 -10.62 -15.98 10.69
CA LEU A 115 -11.06 -17.03 11.62
C LEU A 115 -11.73 -16.41 12.86
N ASP A 116 -12.29 -17.31 13.66
CA ASP A 116 -12.91 -16.99 14.94
C ASP A 116 -11.98 -16.19 15.87
N LEU A 117 -12.58 -15.37 16.73
CA LEU A 117 -11.88 -14.49 17.66
C LEU A 117 -10.95 -15.24 18.63
N SER A 118 -11.22 -16.52 18.89
CA SER A 118 -10.40 -17.38 19.76
C SER A 118 -9.16 -17.98 19.09
N ALA A 119 -9.00 -17.84 17.77
CA ALA A 119 -7.82 -18.35 17.08
C ALA A 119 -6.64 -17.37 17.24
N LEU A 120 -5.41 -17.88 17.45
CA LEU A 120 -4.21 -17.04 17.48
C LEU A 120 -3.92 -16.43 16.11
N HIS A 121 -3.88 -17.28 15.08
CA HIS A 121 -3.69 -16.86 13.70
C HIS A 121 -5.03 -16.62 13.02
N ARG A 122 -5.73 -15.54 13.37
CA ARG A 122 -7.06 -15.26 12.76
C ARG A 122 -6.99 -14.88 11.30
N VAL A 123 -5.83 -14.44 10.83
CA VAL A 123 -5.52 -14.24 9.42
C VAL A 123 -4.69 -15.45 8.97
N PRO A 124 -5.31 -16.52 8.44
CA PRO A 124 -4.60 -17.78 8.20
C PRO A 124 -3.58 -17.68 7.06
N ASP A 125 -3.75 -16.71 6.17
CA ASP A 125 -2.87 -16.47 5.03
C ASP A 125 -2.00 -15.21 5.21
N ALA A 126 -1.69 -14.88 6.48
CA ALA A 126 -0.81 -13.77 6.82
C ALA A 126 0.59 -13.95 6.19
N ILE A 127 1.19 -12.84 5.76
CA ILE A 127 2.49 -12.83 5.09
C ILE A 127 3.38 -11.80 5.79
N ASP A 128 4.57 -12.26 6.19
CA ASP A 128 5.62 -11.42 6.76
C ASP A 128 5.95 -10.24 5.83
N ALA A 129 5.89 -9.03 6.39
CA ALA A 129 6.19 -7.78 5.69
C ALA A 129 7.70 -7.54 5.49
N GLY A 130 8.56 -8.38 6.06
CA GLY A 130 10.02 -8.21 6.05
C GLY A 130 10.49 -7.00 6.88
N THR A 131 9.63 -6.51 7.77
CA THR A 131 9.93 -5.44 8.73
C THR A 131 10.31 -6.04 10.08
N THR A 132 10.69 -5.20 11.04
CA THR A 132 10.84 -5.67 12.43
C THR A 132 9.47 -6.07 12.95
N PRO A 133 9.26 -7.33 13.40
CA PRO A 133 8.00 -7.75 13.98
C PRO A 133 7.62 -6.87 15.18
N PHE A 134 6.36 -6.50 15.27
CA PHE A 134 5.82 -5.79 16.42
C PHE A 134 5.22 -6.79 17.40
N VAL A 135 5.75 -6.81 18.63
CA VAL A 135 5.25 -7.73 19.66
C VAL A 135 4.00 -7.15 20.31
N THR A 136 2.85 -7.78 20.06
CA THR A 136 1.58 -7.35 20.66
C THR A 136 1.46 -7.81 22.11
N GLN A 137 0.60 -7.14 22.86
CA GLN A 137 0.39 -7.44 24.27
C GLN A 137 -0.67 -8.52 24.45
N ASN A 138 -0.51 -9.37 25.47
CA ASN A 138 -1.52 -10.37 25.83
C ASN A 138 -2.90 -9.74 26.06
N THR A 139 -3.97 -10.51 25.88
CA THR A 139 -5.34 -10.06 26.16
C THR A 139 -5.50 -9.55 27.60
N MET A 140 -6.28 -8.47 27.79
CA MET A 140 -6.50 -7.87 29.11
C MET A 140 -7.08 -8.87 30.10
N PHE A 141 -8.08 -9.62 29.65
CA PHE A 141 -8.69 -10.70 30.41
C PHE A 141 -8.09 -12.05 30.01
N GLY A 142 -7.74 -12.87 30.99
CA GLY A 142 -7.18 -14.21 30.78
C GLY A 142 -5.70 -14.25 30.38
N GLY A 143 -5.10 -13.12 29.96
CA GLY A 143 -3.67 -13.03 29.68
C GLY A 143 -3.18 -13.94 28.54
N MET A 144 -4.03 -14.17 27.54
CA MET A 144 -3.71 -15.02 26.39
C MET A 144 -2.75 -14.29 25.46
N ALA A 145 -1.72 -14.97 24.96
CA ALA A 145 -0.81 -14.40 23.96
C ALA A 145 -1.57 -14.14 22.66
N THR A 146 -1.32 -12.98 22.07
CA THR A 146 -1.95 -12.48 20.84
C THR A 146 -0.96 -12.33 19.69
N ASP A 147 0.33 -12.27 20.02
CA ASP A 147 1.45 -12.03 19.11
C ASP A 147 1.54 -13.05 17.95
N ILE A 148 1.68 -12.52 16.74
CA ILE A 148 2.04 -13.28 15.54
C ILE A 148 3.26 -12.61 14.87
N PRO A 149 4.17 -13.39 14.25
CA PRO A 149 5.42 -12.84 13.71
C PRO A 149 5.23 -11.91 12.51
N GLU A 150 4.08 -11.94 11.83
CA GLU A 150 3.76 -11.11 10.67
C GLU A 150 3.30 -9.68 11.03
N ASP A 151 3.07 -9.40 12.32
CA ASP A 151 2.58 -8.10 12.78
C ASP A 151 3.64 -7.01 12.65
N TYR A 152 3.19 -5.82 12.28
CA TYR A 152 4.02 -4.61 12.32
C TYR A 152 3.22 -3.38 12.76
N TYR A 153 3.93 -2.41 13.32
CA TYR A 153 3.35 -1.17 13.80
C TYR A 153 3.23 -0.13 12.69
N ILE A 154 2.09 0.54 12.60
CA ILE A 154 1.83 1.63 11.65
C ILE A 154 1.88 2.96 12.40
N SER A 155 2.94 3.72 12.18
CA SER A 155 3.16 5.00 12.88
C SER A 155 2.26 6.13 12.37
N GLY A 156 1.86 7.04 13.27
CA GLY A 156 1.23 8.32 12.92
C GLY A 156 2.16 9.30 12.18
N THR A 157 3.48 9.10 12.25
CA THR A 157 4.45 9.81 11.38
C THR A 157 4.52 9.22 9.97
N GLY A 158 3.86 8.08 9.77
CA GLY A 158 3.88 7.27 8.56
C GLY A 158 5.17 6.47 8.33
N MET A 159 5.07 5.52 7.42
CA MET A 159 6.13 4.61 7.03
C MET A 159 5.97 4.19 5.57
N ALA A 160 7.09 3.94 4.89
CA ALA A 160 7.09 3.25 3.61
C ALA A 160 7.33 1.75 3.86
N ILE A 161 6.51 0.90 3.25
CA ILE A 161 6.59 -0.55 3.38
C ILE A 161 6.41 -1.20 2.01
N GLN A 162 7.13 -2.29 1.77
CA GLN A 162 6.95 -3.08 0.56
C GLN A 162 5.79 -4.05 0.77
N ILE A 163 4.87 -4.13 -0.18
CA ILE A 163 3.83 -5.16 -0.19
C ILE A 163 4.52 -6.50 -0.47
N PRO A 164 4.38 -7.52 0.41
CA PRO A 164 4.93 -8.84 0.16
C PRO A 164 4.42 -9.44 -1.15
N PHE A 165 5.23 -10.29 -1.78
CA PHE A 165 4.76 -11.04 -2.93
C PHE A 165 3.53 -11.88 -2.53
N GLN A 166 2.51 -11.90 -3.40
CA GLN A 166 1.23 -12.60 -3.20
C GLN A 166 0.29 -11.97 -2.15
N ALA A 167 0.67 -10.88 -1.48
CA ALA A 167 -0.27 -10.15 -0.66
C ALA A 167 -1.27 -9.40 -1.55
N HIS A 168 -2.56 -9.61 -1.28
CA HIS A 168 -3.67 -8.92 -1.94
C HIS A 168 -4.48 -8.07 -0.95
N TYR A 169 -4.33 -8.33 0.34
CA TYR A 169 -5.06 -7.67 1.41
C TYR A 169 -4.11 -7.10 2.46
N LEU A 170 -4.50 -5.96 3.02
CA LEU A 170 -3.92 -5.37 4.22
C LEU A 170 -5.01 -5.34 5.30
N PHE A 171 -4.74 -5.98 6.43
CA PHE A 171 -5.56 -5.87 7.62
C PHE A 171 -4.99 -4.82 8.56
N VAL A 172 -5.87 -4.03 9.16
CA VAL A 172 -5.49 -2.88 10.01
C VAL A 172 -6.42 -2.79 11.21
N ALA A 173 -5.82 -2.60 12.38
CA ALA A 173 -6.53 -2.58 13.65
C ALA A 173 -5.87 -1.57 14.61
N ALA A 174 -6.65 -1.09 15.58
CA ALA A 174 -6.09 -0.53 16.79
C ALA A 174 -5.20 -1.57 17.49
N ASN A 175 -4.17 -1.12 18.20
CA ASN A 175 -3.37 -2.00 19.05
C ASN A 175 -3.77 -1.80 20.51
N ASP A 176 -4.53 -2.77 21.02
CA ASP A 176 -5.05 -2.77 22.38
C ASP A 176 -5.22 -4.21 22.91
N GLN A 177 -5.36 -4.36 24.22
CA GLN A 177 -5.51 -5.62 24.92
C GLN A 177 -6.99 -6.03 25.10
N PHE A 178 -7.93 -5.10 24.95
CA PHE A 178 -9.37 -5.34 25.02
C PHE A 178 -10.09 -4.42 24.05
N TYR A 179 -10.69 -4.99 23.00
CA TYR A 179 -11.22 -4.18 21.90
C TYR A 179 -12.65 -3.72 22.12
N SER A 180 -13.39 -4.39 23.01
CA SER A 180 -14.83 -4.20 23.12
C SER A 180 -15.26 -2.86 23.75
N ASP A 181 -14.38 -2.21 24.49
CA ASP A 181 -14.62 -0.89 25.08
C ASP A 181 -13.97 0.25 24.32
N ASN A 182 -13.23 -0.02 23.24
CA ASN A 182 -12.71 1.02 22.36
C ASN A 182 -13.81 1.89 21.76
N PHE A 183 -13.52 3.18 21.65
CA PHE A 183 -14.47 4.15 21.16
C PHE A 183 -13.80 5.32 20.45
N ASP A 184 -14.30 5.68 19.29
CA ASP A 184 -13.87 6.86 18.54
C ASP A 184 -15.04 7.87 18.53
N PRO A 185 -15.01 8.91 19.41
CA PRO A 185 -16.11 9.84 19.59
C PRO A 185 -16.28 10.84 18.44
N ASP A 186 -15.21 11.15 17.71
CA ASP A 186 -15.23 12.17 16.65
C ASP A 186 -15.09 11.57 15.23
N HIS A 187 -14.96 10.24 15.15
CA HIS A 187 -14.94 9.43 13.93
C HIS A 187 -13.78 9.75 13.00
N ASN A 188 -12.62 10.08 13.58
CA ASN A 188 -11.44 10.45 12.82
C ASN A 188 -10.37 9.33 12.74
N TYR A 189 -10.51 8.23 13.50
CA TYR A 189 -9.52 7.16 13.54
C TYR A 189 -9.48 6.41 12.21
N GLY A 190 -8.28 6.26 11.65
CA GLY A 190 -8.12 5.66 10.34
C GLY A 190 -6.69 5.40 9.93
N VAL A 191 -6.57 4.88 8.71
CA VAL A 191 -5.28 4.66 8.04
C VAL A 191 -5.29 5.35 6.69
N ARG A 192 -4.18 6.02 6.38
CA ARG A 192 -3.88 6.52 5.04
C ARG A 192 -3.01 5.51 4.32
N VAL A 193 -3.43 5.15 3.10
CA VAL A 193 -2.68 4.32 2.15
C VAL A 193 -2.39 5.16 0.92
N ALA A 194 -1.12 5.33 0.57
CA ALA A 194 -0.71 6.12 -0.58
C ALA A 194 0.41 5.43 -1.35
N PRO A 195 0.59 5.70 -2.66
CA PRO A 195 1.81 5.28 -3.35
C PRO A 195 3.01 5.97 -2.72
N VAL A 196 4.15 5.27 -2.65
CA VAL A 196 5.43 5.95 -2.46
C VAL A 196 5.80 6.61 -3.79
N PRO A 197 6.06 7.93 -3.84
CA PRO A 197 6.52 8.57 -5.07
C PRO A 197 7.77 7.87 -5.57
N GLU A 198 7.75 7.36 -6.80
CA GLU A 198 8.97 6.81 -7.38
C GLU A 198 10.04 7.91 -7.36
N PRO A 199 11.26 7.61 -6.85
CA PRO A 199 12.32 8.58 -6.89
C PRO A 199 12.54 9.00 -8.34
N ALA A 200 12.93 10.26 -8.55
CA ALA A 200 13.16 10.88 -9.86
C ALA A 200 14.16 10.12 -10.78
N SER A 201 14.67 8.97 -10.33
CA SER A 201 15.38 7.93 -11.06
C SER A 201 14.81 7.61 -12.44
N LEU A 202 13.48 7.46 -12.62
CA LEU A 202 12.90 7.22 -13.94
C LEU A 202 13.00 8.46 -14.86
N LEU A 203 12.83 9.65 -14.30
CA LEU A 203 13.10 10.92 -14.98
C LEU A 203 14.60 11.06 -15.32
N LEU A 204 15.48 10.66 -14.42
CA LEU A 204 16.93 10.70 -14.62
C LEU A 204 17.38 9.68 -15.69
N LEU A 205 16.79 8.48 -15.68
CA LEU A 205 17.06 7.43 -16.65
C LEU A 205 16.56 7.82 -18.04
N SER A 206 15.33 8.33 -18.14
CA SER A 206 14.75 8.79 -19.41
C SER A 206 15.52 9.97 -20.00
N THR A 207 15.89 10.96 -19.18
CA THR A 207 16.74 12.08 -19.63
C THR A 207 18.15 11.62 -20.01
N GLY A 208 18.73 10.69 -19.26
CA GLY A 208 20.04 10.10 -19.56
C GLY A 208 20.05 9.32 -20.90
N LEU A 209 19.03 8.48 -21.14
CA LEU A 209 18.88 7.75 -22.40
C LEU A 209 18.63 8.68 -23.59
N ALA A 210 17.81 9.72 -23.40
CA ALA A 210 17.59 10.75 -24.42
C ALA A 210 18.90 11.50 -24.76
N GLY A 211 19.69 11.87 -23.75
CA GLY A 211 21.00 12.49 -23.94
C GLY A 211 21.98 11.60 -24.72
N LEU A 212 22.04 10.30 -24.39
CA LEU A 212 22.87 9.32 -25.10
C LEU A 212 22.45 9.14 -26.57
N ALA A 213 21.15 9.11 -26.84
CA ALA A 213 20.63 9.00 -28.20
C ALA A 213 21.00 10.22 -29.06
N LEU A 214 20.86 11.43 -28.50
CA LEU A 214 21.25 12.68 -29.16
C LEU A 214 22.77 12.75 -29.41
N TRP A 215 23.59 12.30 -28.46
CA TRP A 215 25.04 12.24 -28.63
C TRP A 215 25.48 11.29 -29.74
N ARG A 216 24.87 10.09 -29.82
CA ARG A 216 25.16 9.14 -30.90
C ARG A 216 24.83 9.72 -32.28
N ARG A 217 23.70 10.43 -32.43
CA ARG A 217 23.32 11.07 -33.70
C ARG A 217 24.32 12.12 -34.16
N ARG A 218 24.90 12.91 -33.24
CA ARG A 218 25.93 13.89 -33.59
C ARG A 218 27.20 13.23 -34.15
N LYS A 219 27.65 12.11 -33.58
CA LYS A 219 28.86 11.41 -34.07
C LYS A 219 28.72 10.84 -35.48
N THR A 220 27.53 10.40 -35.88
CA THR A 220 27.26 9.88 -37.23
C THR A 220 27.14 10.95 -38.32
N ILE A 221 26.92 12.22 -37.97
CA ILE A 221 26.82 13.33 -38.95
C ILE A 221 28.19 13.96 -39.24
N SER A 222 29.17 13.73 -38.35
CA SER A 222 30.52 14.31 -38.45
C SER A 222 31.57 13.35 -39.05
N ALA A 223 31.15 12.24 -39.65
CA ALA A 223 31.98 11.27 -40.37
C ALA A 223 31.47 11.13 -41.80
#